data_AF-A0A0C3BZX0-F1
#
_entry.id   AF-A0A0C3BZX0-F1
#
_cell.length_a   1.000
_cell.length_b   1.000
_cell.length_c   1.000
_cell.angle_alpha   90.00
_cell.angle_beta   90.00
_cell.angle_gamma   90.00
#
_symmetry.space_group_name_H-M   'P 1'
#
loop_
_entity.id
_entity.type
_entity.pdbx_description
1 polymer ?
#
loop_
_entity_poly.entity_id
_entity_poly.type
_entity_poly.pdbx_seq_one_letter_code
_entity_poly.pdbx_strand_id
1 'polypeptide(L)'
;IANVTAWNTALRSAKADGRTVVVDFHAQWCGPCKAIAPKYSELAASFPHVNFLRVDVDKQQAIAAKYKITAMPTFVAIVDGEVKDTVRGFLAKGYTL
;
A
#
# COMPACT_ATOMS: atom_id res chain seq x y z
N ILE A 1 5.38 4.14 -6.33
CA ILE A 1 5.13 3.58 -7.69
C ILE A 1 4.87 4.72 -8.66
N ALA A 2 5.59 4.77 -9.79
CA ALA A 2 5.56 5.91 -10.72
C ALA A 2 4.56 5.74 -11.89
N ASN A 3 4.26 4.50 -12.29
CA ASN A 3 3.35 4.18 -13.39
C ASN A 3 2.86 2.72 -13.29
N VAL A 4 1.93 2.36 -14.18
CA VAL A 4 1.33 1.01 -14.27
C VAL A 4 2.37 -0.07 -14.61
N THR A 5 3.39 0.23 -15.41
CA THR A 5 4.45 -0.73 -15.74
C THR A 5 5.26 -1.09 -14.49
N ALA A 6 5.69 -0.08 -13.73
CA ALA A 6 6.41 -0.28 -12.47
C ALA A 6 5.56 -1.05 -11.45
N TRP A 7 4.26 -0.75 -11.39
CA TRP A 7 3.30 -1.50 -10.56
C TRP A 7 3.27 -2.99 -10.92
N ASN A 8 3.06 -3.30 -12.21
CA ASN A 8 2.97 -4.68 -12.68
C ASN A 8 4.28 -5.45 -12.48
N THR A 9 5.42 -4.79 -12.70
CA THR A 9 6.73 -5.39 -12.44
C THR A 9 6.91 -5.70 -10.96
N ALA A 10 6.59 -4.77 -10.05
CA ALA A 10 6.72 -4.99 -8.62
C ALA A 10 5.86 -6.17 -8.13
N LEU A 11 4.60 -6.28 -8.59
CA LEU A 11 3.73 -7.40 -8.23
C LEU A 11 4.22 -8.75 -8.79
N ARG A 12 4.70 -8.78 -10.03
CA ARG A 12 5.25 -10.01 -10.63
C ARG A 12 6.49 -10.49 -9.88
N SER A 13 7.43 -9.58 -9.59
CA SER A 13 8.63 -9.92 -8.83
C SER A 13 8.29 -10.40 -7.43
N ALA A 14 7.40 -9.70 -6.72
CA ALA A 14 6.97 -10.14 -5.39
C ALA A 14 6.36 -11.55 -5.42
N LYS A 15 5.50 -11.85 -6.40
CA LYS A 15 4.92 -13.18 -6.57
C LYS A 15 5.97 -14.24 -6.89
N ALA A 16 6.91 -13.95 -7.79
CA ALA A 16 7.99 -14.88 -8.13
C ALA A 16 8.87 -15.20 -6.92
N ASP A 17 9.11 -14.21 -6.05
CA ASP A 17 9.92 -14.34 -4.85
C ASP A 17 9.14 -14.84 -3.63
N GLY A 18 7.83 -15.13 -3.77
CA GLY A 18 6.96 -15.55 -2.65
C GLY A 18 6.79 -14.48 -1.56
N ARG A 19 6.94 -13.20 -1.91
CA ARG A 19 6.89 -12.07 -0.96
C ARG A 19 5.50 -11.46 -0.86
N THR A 20 5.13 -11.10 0.35
CA THR A 20 3.95 -10.26 0.62
C THR A 20 4.23 -8.83 0.17
N VAL A 21 3.21 -8.18 -0.41
CA VAL A 21 3.23 -6.77 -0.76
C VAL A 21 2.23 -6.02 0.11
N VAL A 22 2.68 -4.97 0.78
CA VAL A 22 1.81 -4.03 1.50
C VAL A 22 1.82 -2.72 0.74
N VAL A 23 0.63 -2.16 0.49
CA VAL A 23 0.48 -0.97 -0.35
C VAL A 23 -0.23 0.12 0.43
N ASP A 24 0.42 1.28 0.59
CA ASP A 24 -0.16 2.53 1.09
C ASP A 24 -0.75 3.33 -0.08
N PHE A 25 -2.07 3.36 -0.18
CA PHE A 25 -2.79 4.27 -1.07
C PHE A 25 -3.01 5.61 -0.36
N HIS A 26 -2.31 6.63 -0.84
CA HIS A 26 -2.23 7.95 -0.22
C HIS A 26 -2.50 9.08 -1.21
N ALA A 27 -2.67 10.30 -0.69
CA ALA A 27 -2.74 11.52 -1.47
C ALA A 27 -1.93 12.65 -0.82
N GLN A 28 -1.47 13.63 -1.61
CA GLN A 28 -0.63 14.73 -1.08
C GLN A 28 -1.40 15.69 -0.15
N TRP A 29 -2.70 15.82 -0.38
CA TRP A 29 -3.61 16.65 0.40
C TRP A 29 -4.15 15.93 1.65
N CYS A 30 -3.88 14.63 1.80
CA CYS A 30 -4.38 13.81 2.90
C CYS A 30 -3.55 14.02 4.18
N GLY A 31 -4.11 14.75 5.15
CA GLY A 31 -3.50 14.97 6.47
C GLY A 31 -3.17 13.68 7.22
N PRO A 32 -4.12 12.72 7.40
CA PRO A 32 -3.84 11.47 8.08
C PRO A 32 -2.76 10.61 7.41
N CYS A 33 -2.64 10.68 6.08
CA CYS A 33 -1.59 10.00 5.33
C CYS A 33 -0.19 10.50 5.71
N LYS A 34 -0.06 11.81 5.94
CA LYS A 34 1.21 12.40 6.41
C LYS A 34 1.56 11.94 7.82
N ALA A 35 0.56 11.78 8.69
CA ALA A 35 0.75 11.34 10.06
C ALA A 35 1.25 9.88 10.14
N ILE A 36 0.72 8.97 9.32
CA ILE A 36 1.11 7.54 9.35
C ILE A 36 2.39 7.23 8.54
N ALA A 37 2.78 8.10 7.60
CA ALA A 37 3.91 7.84 6.70
C ALA A 37 5.23 7.47 7.41
N PRO A 38 5.64 8.13 8.51
CA PRO A 38 6.85 7.74 9.24
C PRO A 38 6.78 6.31 9.79
N LYS A 39 5.62 5.92 10.35
CA LYS A 39 5.42 4.57 10.87
C LYS A 39 5.42 3.52 9.76
N TYR A 40 4.82 3.85 8.62
CA TYR A 40 4.87 2.99 7.44
C TYR A 40 6.31 2.75 6.96
N SER A 41 7.14 3.79 6.94
CA SER A 41 8.57 3.68 6.62
C SER A 41 9.35 2.86 7.66
N GLU A 42 9.05 3.01 8.95
CA GLU A 42 9.66 2.21 10.02
C GLU A 42 9.32 0.72 9.88
N LEU A 43 8.07 0.39 9.54
CA LEU A 43 7.65 -0.98 9.25
C LEU A 43 8.37 -1.52 8.01
N ALA A 44 8.50 -0.72 6.96
CA ALA A 44 9.23 -1.13 5.76
C ALA A 44 10.70 -1.47 6.04
N ALA A 45 11.35 -0.74 6.95
CA ALA A 45 12.71 -1.05 7.40
C ALA A 45 12.77 -2.30 8.28
N SER A 46 11.75 -2.53 9.11
CA SER A 46 11.70 -3.65 10.06
C SER A 46 11.35 -4.99 9.40
N PHE A 47 10.65 -4.96 8.27
CA PHE A 47 10.20 -6.15 7.54
C PHE A 47 10.78 -6.19 6.10
N PRO A 48 12.10 -6.39 5.94
CA PRO A 48 12.76 -6.34 4.63
C PRO A 48 12.34 -7.47 3.66
N HIS A 49 11.68 -8.51 4.18
CA HIS A 49 11.10 -9.62 3.41
C HIS A 49 9.72 -9.28 2.82
N VAL A 50 9.12 -8.16 3.24
CA VAL A 50 7.84 -7.65 2.73
C VAL A 50 8.12 -6.47 1.80
N ASN A 51 7.44 -6.43 0.67
CA ASN A 51 7.55 -5.33 -0.27
C ASN A 51 6.56 -4.22 0.08
N PHE A 52 7.04 -3.11 0.63
CA PHE A 52 6.21 -1.94 0.93
C PHE A 52 6.18 -0.99 -0.26
N LEU A 53 4.99 -0.75 -0.79
CA LEU A 53 4.75 0.15 -1.91
C LEU A 53 3.89 1.34 -1.48
N ARG A 54 4.09 2.48 -2.13
CA ARG A 54 3.21 3.65 -1.99
C ARG A 54 2.65 4.04 -3.34
N VAL A 55 1.34 4.29 -3.39
CA VAL A 55 0.61 4.67 -4.58
C VAL A 55 -0.10 5.99 -4.31
N ASP A 56 0.24 7.00 -5.09
CA ASP A 56 -0.47 8.28 -5.09
C ASP A 56 -1.75 8.11 -5.93
N VAL A 57 -2.91 8.20 -5.29
CA VAL A 57 -4.20 7.94 -5.94
C VAL A 57 -4.54 8.96 -7.01
N ASP A 58 -4.05 10.19 -6.89
CA ASP A 58 -4.30 11.27 -7.85
C ASP A 58 -3.48 11.03 -9.13
N LYS A 59 -2.26 10.50 -8.97
CA LYS A 59 -1.36 10.18 -10.11
C LYS A 59 -1.64 8.82 -10.74
N GLN A 60 -2.18 7.87 -9.98
CA GLN A 60 -2.33 6.47 -10.41
C GLN A 60 -3.79 6.00 -10.32
N GLN A 61 -4.69 6.78 -10.94
CA GLN A 61 -6.14 6.56 -10.88
C GLN A 61 -6.57 5.16 -11.33
N ALA A 62 -5.96 4.62 -12.39
CA ALA A 62 -6.27 3.27 -12.88
C ALA A 62 -5.95 2.17 -11.84
N ILE A 63 -4.85 2.33 -11.10
CA ILE A 63 -4.48 1.41 -10.03
C ILE A 63 -5.47 1.59 -8.87
N ALA A 64 -5.71 2.83 -8.42
CA ALA A 64 -6.66 3.10 -7.34
C ALA A 64 -8.07 2.56 -7.64
N ALA A 65 -8.55 2.74 -8.87
CA ALA A 65 -9.86 2.23 -9.32
C ALA A 65 -9.92 0.70 -9.29
N LYS A 66 -8.87 0.00 -9.76
CA LYS A 66 -8.77 -1.46 -9.72
C LYS A 66 -8.92 -2.01 -8.29
N TYR A 67 -8.34 -1.32 -7.31
CA TYR A 67 -8.42 -1.69 -5.90
C TYR A 67 -9.59 -1.04 -5.16
N LYS A 68 -10.51 -0.36 -5.86
CA LYS A 68 -11.71 0.29 -5.32
C LYS A 68 -11.39 1.24 -4.15
N ILE A 69 -10.28 1.96 -4.26
CA ILE A 69 -9.84 2.90 -3.23
C ILE A 69 -10.78 4.11 -3.21
N THR A 70 -11.41 4.33 -2.06
CA THR A 70 -12.43 5.38 -1.86
C THR A 70 -12.11 6.30 -0.68
N ALA A 71 -11.11 5.95 0.12
CA ALA A 71 -10.67 6.73 1.27
C ALA A 71 -9.15 6.61 1.42
N MET A 72 -8.52 7.65 1.96
CA MET A 72 -7.08 7.68 2.21
C MET A 72 -6.79 7.98 3.69
N PRO A 73 -5.78 7.34 4.30
CA PRO A 73 -5.00 6.25 3.72
C PRO A 73 -5.84 4.97 3.60
N THR A 74 -5.54 4.13 2.61
CA THR A 74 -6.00 2.74 2.57
C THR A 74 -4.80 1.84 2.38
N PHE A 75 -4.67 0.82 3.21
CA PHE A 75 -3.62 -0.18 3.12
C PHE A 75 -4.16 -1.47 2.52
N VAL A 76 -3.46 -2.05 1.56
CA VAL A 76 -3.83 -3.33 0.95
C VAL A 76 -2.69 -4.31 1.10
N ALA A 77 -2.99 -5.51 1.60
CA ALA A 77 -2.06 -6.63 1.67
C ALA A 77 -2.31 -7.58 0.49
N ILE A 78 -1.27 -7.86 -0.29
CA ILE A 78 -1.31 -8.74 -1.45
C ILE A 78 -0.33 -9.89 -1.22
N VAL A 79 -0.82 -11.12 -1.34
CA VAL A 79 -0.02 -12.35 -1.22
C VAL A 79 -0.32 -13.21 -2.44
N ASP A 80 0.71 -13.71 -3.12
CA ASP A 80 0.61 -14.51 -4.35
C ASP A 80 -0.18 -13.87 -5.51
N GLY A 81 -0.25 -12.54 -5.49
CA GLY A 81 -1.00 -11.73 -6.46
C GLY A 81 -2.48 -11.54 -6.11
N GLU A 82 -2.93 -12.04 -4.97
CA GLU A 82 -4.30 -11.88 -4.48
C GLU A 82 -4.36 -10.90 -3.31
N VAL A 83 -5.42 -10.10 -3.25
CA VAL A 83 -5.70 -9.26 -2.08
C VAL A 83 -6.14 -10.15 -0.94
N LYS A 84 -5.37 -10.15 0.16
CA LYS A 84 -5.72 -10.90 1.38
C LYS A 84 -6.42 -10.03 2.40
N ASP A 85 -6.04 -8.76 2.49
CA ASP A 85 -6.68 -7.82 3.41
C ASP A 85 -6.66 -6.38 2.90
N THR A 86 -7.58 -5.56 3.39
CA THR A 86 -7.72 -4.14 3.08
C THR A 86 -8.16 -3.35 4.30
N VAL A 87 -7.27 -2.50 4.82
CA VAL A 87 -7.53 -1.61 5.94
C VAL A 87 -7.81 -0.21 5.41
N ARG A 88 -9.03 0.28 5.63
CA ARG A 88 -9.46 1.62 5.16
C ARG A 88 -9.41 2.62 6.29
N GLY A 89 -8.81 3.78 6.02
CA GLY A 89 -8.74 4.92 6.92
C GLY A 89 -7.59 4.86 7.92
N PHE A 90 -7.46 5.96 8.66
CA PHE A 90 -6.53 6.09 9.78
C PHE A 90 -7.30 5.86 11.08
N LEU A 91 -7.15 4.67 11.67
CA LEU A 91 -7.66 4.42 13.02
C LEU A 91 -6.63 4.97 14.01
N ALA A 92 -6.90 6.16 14.53
CA ALA A 92 -6.03 6.85 15.49
C ALA A 92 -5.89 6.16 16.86
N LYS A 93 -6.54 5.00 17.07
CA LYS A 93 -6.43 4.19 18.29
C LYS A 93 -6.39 2.71 17.95
N GLY A 94 -5.48 2.02 18.63
CA GLY A 94 -4.98 0.69 18.31
C GLY A 94 -6.04 -0.37 18.03
N TYR A 95 -5.77 -1.17 17.01
CA TYR A 95 -6.13 -2.58 17.06
C TYR A 95 -4.91 -3.33 17.61
N THR A 96 -5.05 -3.82 18.83
CA THR A 96 -4.36 -5.03 19.28
C THR A 96 -4.74 -6.13 18.29
N LEU A 97 -3.73 -6.81 17.75
CA LEU A 97 -3.90 -8.05 16.99
C LEU A 97 -4.65 -9.09 17.82
#